data_AF-X8K781-F1
#
_entry.id   AF-X8K781-F1
#
_cell.length_a   1.000
_cell.length_b   1.000
_cell.length_c   1.000
_cell.angle_alpha   90.00
_cell.angle_beta   90.00
_cell.angle_gamma   90.00
#
_symmetry.space_group_name_H-M   'P 1'
#
loop_
_entity.id
_entity.type
_entity.pdbx_description
1 polymer ?
#
loop_
_entity_poly.entity_id
_entity_poly.type
_entity_poly.pdbx_seq_one_letter_code
_entity_poly.pdbx_strand_id
1 'polypeptide(L)'
;MPHFIYHPDPLATGSFVEGEAKVCPSCGKESNVYYALRPYSIEEVEHLCPTCIANGQAAKKFDAEFIQDAEWQGELDPEKNQLLFCQTPDYSSWQGEYWLSCCQDYCAYLGTVGTRELKDMGIAEQVLADYEAREEYQEVEDYLVKDGPICGYLFRCLHCQKYQIWVDAD
;
A
#
# COMPACT_ATOMS: atom_id res chain seq x y z
N MET A 1 -10.82 -13.73 2.38
CA MET A 1 -10.28 -12.39 2.13
C MET A 1 -10.73 -11.91 0.76
N PRO A 2 -11.23 -10.68 0.59
CA PRO A 2 -11.42 -10.09 -0.74
C PRO A 2 -10.10 -9.97 -1.50
N HIS A 3 -10.17 -9.88 -2.82
CA HIS A 3 -8.99 -9.61 -3.65
C HIS A 3 -8.86 -8.10 -3.88
N PHE A 4 -7.73 -7.53 -3.49
CA PHE A 4 -7.38 -6.14 -3.72
C PHE A 4 -6.34 -6.09 -4.83
N ILE A 5 -6.66 -5.46 -5.95
CA ILE A 5 -5.80 -5.46 -7.14
C ILE A 5 -4.46 -4.76 -6.89
N TYR A 6 -4.48 -3.68 -6.11
CA TYR A 6 -3.29 -2.90 -5.81
C TYR A 6 -2.59 -3.39 -4.54
N HIS A 7 -3.26 -4.13 -3.65
CA HIS A 7 -2.64 -4.69 -2.45
C HIS A 7 -2.92 -6.20 -2.36
N PRO A 8 -2.27 -7.04 -3.19
CA PRO A 8 -2.65 -8.44 -3.37
C PRO A 8 -2.57 -9.33 -2.12
N ASP A 9 -1.70 -9.03 -1.16
CA ASP A 9 -1.56 -9.80 0.08
C ASP A 9 -1.49 -8.92 1.34
N PRO A 10 -2.61 -8.26 1.71
CA PRO A 10 -2.63 -7.27 2.79
C PRO A 10 -2.59 -7.89 4.18
N LEU A 11 -2.68 -9.22 4.30
CA LEU A 11 -2.40 -9.94 5.56
C LEU A 11 -0.90 -10.10 5.76
N ALA A 12 -0.17 -10.52 4.71
CA ALA A 12 1.26 -10.75 4.79
C ALA A 12 2.05 -9.46 5.05
N THR A 13 1.53 -8.31 4.61
CA THR A 13 2.12 -6.98 4.82
C THR A 13 1.65 -6.31 6.11
N GLY A 14 0.69 -6.90 6.82
CA GLY A 14 0.23 -6.42 8.14
C GLY A 14 -0.87 -5.36 8.11
N SER A 15 -1.37 -4.93 6.94
CA SER A 15 -2.51 -3.99 6.87
C SER A 15 -3.80 -4.59 7.41
N PHE A 16 -3.95 -5.91 7.34
CA PHE A 16 -4.92 -6.67 8.11
C PHE A 16 -4.20 -7.59 9.10
N VAL A 17 -4.86 -7.81 10.24
CA VAL A 17 -4.41 -8.77 11.25
C VAL A 17 -5.54 -9.73 11.64
N GLU A 18 -5.16 -10.91 12.09
CA GLU A 18 -6.07 -11.91 12.67
C GLU A 18 -6.10 -11.80 14.19
N GLY A 19 -7.28 -11.95 14.79
CA GLY A 19 -7.46 -11.87 16.23
C GLY A 19 -8.83 -12.34 16.72
N GLU A 20 -9.14 -11.99 17.98
CA GLU A 20 -10.47 -12.19 18.55
C GLU A 20 -11.54 -11.46 17.72
N ALA A 21 -12.73 -12.05 17.63
CA ALA A 21 -13.82 -11.47 16.84
C ALA A 21 -14.15 -10.05 17.32
N LYS A 22 -14.15 -9.10 16.38
CA LYS A 22 -14.56 -7.70 16.60
C LYS A 22 -15.73 -7.37 15.68
N VAL A 23 -16.61 -6.47 16.13
CA VAL A 23 -17.72 -5.97 15.33
C VAL A 23 -17.21 -4.86 14.40
N CYS A 24 -17.34 -5.04 13.09
CA CYS A 24 -16.98 -4.02 12.11
C CYS A 24 -17.91 -2.80 12.26
N PRO A 25 -17.38 -1.58 12.49
CA PRO A 25 -18.21 -0.40 12.66
C PRO A 25 -18.95 0.00 11.39
N SER A 26 -18.51 -0.47 10.20
CA SER A 26 -19.20 -0.20 8.94
C SER A 26 -20.48 -1.02 8.77
N CYS A 27 -20.38 -2.35 8.81
CA CYS A 27 -21.49 -3.27 8.50
C CYS A 27 -22.15 -3.93 9.72
N GLY A 28 -21.60 -3.78 10.93
CA GLY A 28 -22.13 -4.38 12.15
C GLY A 28 -21.92 -5.90 12.26
N LYS A 29 -21.17 -6.52 11.36
CA LYS A 29 -20.85 -7.96 11.39
C LYS A 29 -19.56 -8.22 12.17
N GLU A 30 -19.50 -9.36 12.84
CA GLU A 30 -18.26 -9.84 13.47
C GLU A 30 -17.25 -10.32 12.42
N SER A 31 -15.97 -10.09 12.70
CA SER A 31 -14.84 -10.57 11.91
C SER A 31 -13.65 -10.86 12.81
N ASN A 32 -12.95 -11.96 12.53
CA ASN A 32 -11.65 -12.28 13.14
C ASN A 32 -10.48 -11.65 12.39
N VAL A 33 -10.73 -11.07 11.22
CA VAL A 33 -9.74 -10.33 10.43
C VAL A 33 -10.16 -8.88 10.39
N TYR A 34 -9.28 -7.96 10.75
CA TYR A 34 -9.60 -6.54 10.77
C TYR A 34 -8.41 -5.68 10.40
N TYR A 35 -8.73 -4.51 9.85
CA TYR A 35 -7.77 -3.50 9.43
C TYR A 35 -6.97 -3.02 10.63
N ALA A 36 -5.65 -3.08 10.50
CA ALA A 36 -4.70 -2.80 11.58
C ALA A 36 -4.34 -1.31 11.69
N LEU A 37 -4.53 -0.58 10.59
CA LEU A 37 -4.24 0.83 10.45
C LEU A 37 -5.52 1.66 10.57
N ARG A 38 -5.41 2.98 10.35
CA ARG A 38 -6.52 3.92 10.49
C ARG A 38 -6.75 4.64 9.17
N PRO A 39 -7.99 4.68 8.67
CA PRO A 39 -8.26 5.46 7.48
C PRO A 39 -8.16 6.96 7.80
N TYR A 40 -7.92 7.75 6.77
CA TYR A 40 -8.03 9.20 6.81
C TYR A 40 -9.52 9.58 6.85
N SER A 41 -10.04 9.85 8.05
CA SER A 41 -11.41 10.31 8.28
C SER A 41 -11.50 11.27 9.47
N ILE A 42 -12.62 12.01 9.55
CA ILE A 42 -12.90 12.90 10.70
C ILE A 42 -13.13 12.07 11.97
N GLU A 43 -13.80 10.93 11.84
CA GLU A 43 -14.04 10.00 12.95
C GLU A 43 -12.84 9.08 13.13
N GLU A 44 -12.52 8.72 14.39
CA GLU A 44 -11.57 7.65 14.67
C GLU A 44 -12.25 6.29 14.44
N VAL A 45 -11.86 5.60 13.37
CA VAL A 45 -12.45 4.33 12.96
C VAL A 45 -11.42 3.21 13.05
N GLU A 46 -11.74 2.16 13.79
CA GLU A 46 -10.89 0.97 13.95
C GLU A 46 -11.67 -0.31 13.64
N HIS A 47 -10.95 -1.42 13.47
CA HIS A 47 -11.53 -2.75 13.30
C HIS A 47 -12.43 -2.94 12.07
N LEU A 48 -12.17 -2.19 11.00
CA LEU A 48 -12.87 -2.37 9.73
C LEU A 48 -12.62 -3.77 9.16
N CYS A 49 -13.68 -4.47 8.77
CA CYS A 49 -13.52 -5.77 8.13
C CYS A 49 -13.08 -5.61 6.66
N PRO A 50 -12.31 -6.57 6.11
CA PRO A 50 -11.80 -6.49 4.75
C PRO A 50 -12.88 -6.29 3.69
N THR A 51 -14.06 -6.91 3.87
CA THR A 51 -15.17 -6.80 2.92
C THR A 51 -15.69 -5.37 2.79
N CYS A 52 -15.72 -4.60 3.88
CA CYS A 52 -16.20 -3.22 3.85
C CYS A 52 -15.19 -2.25 3.22
N ILE A 53 -13.90 -2.56 3.30
CA ILE A 53 -12.87 -1.83 2.55
C ILE A 53 -13.02 -2.19 1.07
N ALA A 54 -12.98 -3.47 0.72
CA ALA A 54 -12.99 -3.93 -0.67
C ALA A 54 -14.20 -3.47 -1.50
N ASN A 55 -15.37 -3.32 -0.87
CA ASN A 55 -16.58 -2.86 -1.57
C ASN A 55 -16.83 -1.35 -1.43
N GLY A 56 -15.94 -0.59 -0.79
CA GLY A 56 -16.05 0.85 -0.57
C GLY A 56 -17.11 1.28 0.44
N GLN A 57 -17.77 0.35 1.14
CA GLN A 57 -18.79 0.67 2.14
C GLN A 57 -18.20 1.42 3.33
N ALA A 58 -16.98 1.08 3.76
CA ALA A 58 -16.27 1.77 4.83
C ALA A 58 -15.98 3.23 4.44
N ALA A 59 -15.28 3.43 3.31
CA ALA A 59 -14.98 4.76 2.76
C ALA A 59 -16.24 5.63 2.65
N LYS A 60 -17.30 5.11 2.03
CA LYS A 60 -18.56 5.86 1.87
C LYS A 60 -19.23 6.21 3.19
N LYS A 61 -19.18 5.33 4.18
CA LYS A 61 -19.88 5.54 5.46
C LYS A 61 -19.19 6.60 6.31
N PHE A 62 -17.86 6.60 6.29
CA PHE A 62 -17.04 7.43 7.17
C PHE A 62 -16.41 8.63 6.46
N ASP A 63 -16.76 8.84 5.18
CA ASP A 63 -16.15 9.84 4.30
C ASP A 63 -14.61 9.77 4.37
N ALA A 64 -14.11 8.55 4.10
CA ALA A 64 -12.76 8.16 4.42
C ALA A 64 -11.98 7.71 3.18
N GLU A 65 -10.68 7.98 3.19
CA GLU A 65 -9.70 7.43 2.26
C GLU A 65 -8.67 6.60 3.05
N PHE A 66 -8.04 5.66 2.39
CA PHE A 66 -7.06 4.76 3.02
C PHE A 66 -5.63 5.16 2.69
N ILE A 67 -5.37 5.74 1.53
CA ILE A 67 -4.02 6.09 1.07
C ILE A 67 -3.83 7.60 1.10
N GLN A 68 -2.69 8.07 1.60
CA GLN A 68 -2.40 9.51 1.67
C GLN A 68 -2.20 10.14 0.29
N ASP A 69 -1.33 9.57 -0.54
CA ASP A 69 -1.01 10.12 -1.84
C ASP A 69 -0.55 9.04 -2.84
N ALA A 70 -0.59 9.37 -4.13
CA ALA A 70 -0.19 8.48 -5.20
C ALA A 70 0.29 9.23 -6.45
N GLU A 71 1.21 8.61 -7.18
CA GLU A 71 1.56 9.03 -8.53
C GLU A 71 0.40 8.80 -9.50
N TRP A 72 0.25 9.67 -10.48
CA TRP A 72 -0.60 9.40 -11.63
C TRP A 72 0.06 9.78 -12.95
N GLN A 73 -0.09 8.93 -13.96
CA GLN A 73 0.41 9.16 -15.30
C GLN A 73 -0.75 9.16 -16.31
N GLY A 74 -0.97 10.28 -16.98
CA GLY A 74 -1.97 10.42 -18.04
C GLY A 74 -3.25 11.12 -17.58
N GLU A 75 -4.36 10.82 -18.27
CA GLU A 75 -5.67 11.37 -17.96
C GLU A 75 -6.22 10.74 -16.68
N LEU A 76 -6.90 11.54 -15.85
CA LEU A 76 -7.51 11.08 -14.60
C LEU A 76 -8.50 9.95 -14.85
N ASP A 77 -8.37 8.86 -14.11
CA ASP A 77 -9.32 7.74 -14.11
C ASP A 77 -10.04 7.64 -12.74
N PRO A 78 -11.27 8.16 -12.64
CA PRO A 78 -12.01 8.16 -11.37
C PRO A 78 -12.30 6.76 -10.82
N GLU A 79 -12.42 5.74 -11.68
CA GLU A 79 -12.68 4.37 -11.23
C GLU A 79 -11.44 3.77 -10.57
N LYS A 80 -10.25 4.01 -11.14
CA LYS A 80 -8.98 3.59 -10.55
C LYS A 80 -8.67 4.34 -9.26
N ASN A 81 -8.94 5.65 -9.21
CA ASN A 81 -8.82 6.43 -7.99
C ASN A 81 -9.73 5.89 -6.89
N GLN A 82 -11.00 5.59 -7.22
CA GLN A 82 -11.92 4.99 -6.25
C GLN A 82 -11.40 3.63 -5.75
N LEU A 83 -10.89 2.78 -6.66
CA LEU A 83 -10.34 1.48 -6.29
C LEU A 83 -9.12 1.61 -5.37
N LEU A 84 -8.24 2.56 -5.63
CA LEU A 84 -7.08 2.83 -4.80
C LEU A 84 -7.52 3.45 -3.46
N PHE A 85 -7.94 4.72 -3.47
CA PHE A 85 -8.11 5.51 -2.27
C PHE A 85 -9.25 5.04 -1.37
N CYS A 86 -10.30 4.41 -1.92
CA CYS A 86 -11.50 4.06 -1.15
C CYS A 86 -11.72 2.55 -0.98
N GLN A 87 -10.99 1.71 -1.73
CA GLN A 87 -11.23 0.26 -1.77
C GLN A 87 -9.98 -0.59 -1.58
N THR A 88 -8.80 0.01 -1.42
CA THR A 88 -7.53 -0.68 -1.15
C THR A 88 -7.06 -0.32 0.25
N PRO A 89 -6.66 -1.30 1.10
CA PRO A 89 -6.01 -0.98 2.37
C PRO A 89 -4.62 -0.41 2.11
N ASP A 90 -4.21 0.54 2.94
CA ASP A 90 -2.88 1.16 2.98
C ASP A 90 -1.75 0.17 3.34
N TYR A 91 -0.56 0.70 3.61
CA TYR A 91 0.58 0.00 4.20
C TYR A 91 1.24 0.89 5.24
N SER A 92 1.80 0.32 6.31
CA SER A 92 2.45 1.13 7.34
C SER A 92 3.68 1.85 6.79
N SER A 93 3.77 3.16 7.00
CA SER A 93 4.93 3.97 6.63
C SER A 93 5.31 5.03 7.68
N TRP A 94 6.45 5.70 7.48
CA TRP A 94 6.96 6.76 8.36
C TRP A 94 6.39 8.13 7.97
N GLN A 95 6.47 8.52 6.69
CA GLN A 95 6.03 9.84 6.21
C GLN A 95 4.65 9.82 5.50
N GLY A 96 3.90 8.73 5.63
CA GLY A 96 2.61 8.50 4.95
C GLY A 96 2.76 7.71 3.65
N GLU A 97 1.68 7.09 3.18
CA GLU A 97 1.75 6.20 2.01
C GLU A 97 1.86 6.99 0.71
N TYR A 98 2.79 6.56 -0.15
CA TYR A 98 2.91 7.06 -1.51
C TYR A 98 2.79 5.90 -2.50
N TRP A 99 1.69 5.86 -3.27
CA TRP A 99 1.43 4.76 -4.19
C TRP A 99 2.01 5.00 -5.58
N LEU A 100 2.80 4.06 -6.09
CA LEU A 100 3.43 4.22 -7.41
C LEU A 100 2.52 3.82 -8.57
N SER A 101 2.74 4.44 -9.74
CA SER A 101 2.00 4.12 -10.97
C SER A 101 2.94 3.74 -12.12
N CYS A 102 2.41 2.97 -13.08
CA CYS A 102 3.11 2.59 -14.30
C CYS A 102 2.11 2.12 -15.35
N CYS A 103 2.34 2.48 -16.62
CA CYS A 103 1.45 2.11 -17.72
C CYS A 103 0.00 2.63 -17.54
N GLN A 104 -0.15 3.88 -17.04
CA GLN A 104 -1.45 4.53 -16.81
C GLN A 104 -2.33 3.75 -15.82
N ASP A 105 -1.71 3.11 -14.84
CA ASP A 105 -2.37 2.33 -13.80
C ASP A 105 -1.55 2.33 -12.51
N TYR A 106 -2.20 2.07 -11.38
CA TYR A 106 -1.49 1.92 -10.11
C TYR A 106 -0.81 0.55 -10.05
N CYS A 107 0.36 0.52 -9.40
CA CYS A 107 1.10 -0.71 -9.21
C CYS A 107 0.53 -1.52 -8.04
N ALA A 108 0.81 -2.83 -8.02
CA ALA A 108 0.56 -3.66 -6.86
C ALA A 108 1.67 -3.48 -5.82
N TYR A 109 1.34 -3.09 -4.60
CA TYR A 109 2.22 -3.09 -3.45
C TYR A 109 2.47 -4.52 -2.95
N LEU A 110 3.74 -4.87 -2.72
CA LEU A 110 4.19 -6.23 -2.40
C LEU A 110 4.83 -6.36 -1.01
N GLY A 111 4.94 -5.27 -0.25
CA GLY A 111 5.57 -5.26 1.06
C GLY A 111 6.84 -4.43 1.13
N THR A 112 7.41 -4.38 2.32
CA THR A 112 8.69 -3.72 2.61
C THR A 112 9.88 -4.56 2.14
N VAL A 113 10.94 -3.89 1.69
CA VAL A 113 12.19 -4.47 1.20
C VAL A 113 13.39 -3.63 1.66
N GLY A 114 14.53 -4.29 1.82
CA GLY A 114 15.84 -3.67 1.85
C GLY A 114 16.69 -4.14 0.67
N THR A 115 17.94 -3.70 0.62
CA THR A 115 18.90 -4.09 -0.42
C THR A 115 19.08 -5.60 -0.49
N ARG A 116 19.06 -6.29 0.67
CA ARG A 116 19.18 -7.76 0.72
C ARG A 116 18.04 -8.44 -0.04
N GLU A 117 16.79 -8.06 0.25
CA GLU A 117 15.62 -8.67 -0.38
C GLU A 117 15.60 -8.41 -1.89
N LEU A 118 15.95 -7.20 -2.32
CA LEU A 118 16.08 -6.86 -3.75
C LEU A 118 17.15 -7.71 -4.46
N LYS A 119 18.28 -8.00 -3.78
CA LYS A 119 19.35 -8.87 -4.30
C LYS A 119 18.92 -10.32 -4.38
N ASP A 120 18.24 -10.84 -3.35
CA ASP A 120 17.72 -12.21 -3.32
C ASP A 120 16.68 -12.44 -4.43
N MET A 121 15.91 -11.40 -4.78
CA MET A 121 14.98 -11.40 -5.91
C MET A 121 15.64 -11.23 -7.28
N GLY A 122 16.92 -10.84 -7.33
CA GLY A 122 17.65 -10.58 -8.57
C GLY A 122 17.22 -9.31 -9.31
N ILE A 123 16.60 -8.34 -8.62
CA ILE A 123 16.06 -7.10 -9.21
C ILE A 123 16.78 -5.84 -8.73
N ALA A 124 17.72 -5.95 -7.79
CA ALA A 124 18.39 -4.81 -7.16
C ALA A 124 18.97 -3.79 -8.15
N GLU A 125 19.79 -4.24 -9.11
CA GLU A 125 20.48 -3.34 -10.04
C GLU A 125 19.50 -2.45 -10.82
N GLN A 126 18.44 -3.05 -11.39
CA GLN A 126 17.43 -2.30 -12.13
C GLN A 126 16.66 -1.34 -11.22
N VAL A 127 16.13 -1.86 -10.11
CA VAL A 127 15.22 -1.13 -9.23
C VAL A 127 15.90 0.06 -8.56
N LEU A 128 17.16 -0.12 -8.12
CA LEU A 128 17.93 0.94 -7.48
C LEU A 128 18.33 2.01 -8.50
N ALA A 129 18.79 1.63 -9.69
CA ALA A 129 19.11 2.60 -10.75
C ALA A 129 17.88 3.41 -11.20
N ASP A 130 16.72 2.76 -11.34
CA ASP A 130 15.46 3.44 -11.65
C ASP A 130 15.02 4.40 -10.54
N TYR A 131 15.28 4.07 -9.28
CA TYR A 131 14.95 4.93 -8.14
C TYR A 131 15.90 6.14 -8.03
N GLU A 132 17.21 5.92 -8.15
CA GLU A 132 18.21 7.00 -8.11
C GLU A 132 18.01 8.02 -9.23
N ALA A 133 17.52 7.59 -10.40
CA ALA A 133 17.17 8.47 -11.51
C ALA A 133 16.02 9.45 -11.20
N ARG A 134 15.29 9.25 -10.09
CA ARG A 134 14.24 10.17 -9.60
C ARG A 134 14.82 11.36 -8.83
N GLU A 135 16.11 11.32 -8.47
CA GLU A 135 16.81 12.38 -7.72
C GLU A 135 16.22 12.69 -6.32
N GLU A 136 15.55 11.71 -5.70
CA GLU A 136 14.95 11.82 -4.35
C GLU A 136 16.00 11.56 -3.25
N TYR A 137 16.35 10.27 -3.03
CA TYR A 137 17.47 9.85 -2.17
C TYR A 137 18.58 9.24 -3.02
N GLN A 138 19.82 9.63 -2.75
CA GLN A 138 21.01 9.10 -3.42
C GLN A 138 21.68 8.02 -2.57
N GLU A 139 22.36 7.08 -3.23
CA GLU A 139 23.15 6.02 -2.58
C GLU A 139 22.30 5.14 -1.64
N VAL A 140 21.02 4.96 -1.96
CA VAL A 140 20.05 4.23 -1.10
C VAL A 140 20.41 2.76 -0.90
N GLU A 141 21.20 2.18 -1.79
CA GLU A 141 21.63 0.78 -1.70
C GLU A 141 22.31 0.46 -0.35
N ASP A 142 23.11 1.38 0.19
CA ASP A 142 23.87 1.15 1.41
C ASP A 142 23.03 1.26 2.69
N TYR A 143 21.85 1.87 2.60
CA TYR A 143 21.03 2.23 3.76
C TYR A 143 19.67 1.51 3.81
N LEU A 144 19.22 0.92 2.70
CA LEU A 144 17.92 0.24 2.63
C LEU A 144 17.89 -1.04 3.46
N VAL A 145 17.14 -0.98 4.56
CA VAL A 145 16.88 -2.11 5.47
C VAL A 145 15.38 -2.34 5.54
N LYS A 146 14.96 -3.57 5.28
CA LYS A 146 13.55 -3.96 5.43
C LYS A 146 13.08 -3.68 6.87
N ASP A 147 11.96 -2.96 6.99
CA ASP A 147 11.37 -2.52 8.27
C ASP A 147 12.33 -1.67 9.14
N GLY A 148 13.35 -1.08 8.51
CA GLY A 148 14.36 -0.23 9.15
C GLY A 148 14.05 1.26 9.08
N PRO A 149 14.99 2.10 9.58
CA PRO A 149 14.83 3.57 9.59
C PRO A 149 14.91 4.19 8.19
N ILE A 150 15.47 3.48 7.21
CA ILE A 150 15.37 3.79 5.78
C ILE A 150 14.91 2.48 5.13
N CYS A 151 13.68 2.45 4.63
CA CYS A 151 13.08 1.23 4.09
C CYS A 151 12.47 1.49 2.70
N GLY A 152 12.41 0.43 1.89
CA GLY A 152 11.78 0.47 0.58
C GLY A 152 10.41 -0.18 0.61
N TYR A 153 9.45 0.40 -0.09
CA TYR A 153 8.15 -0.19 -0.38
C TYR A 153 8.15 -0.69 -1.82
N LEU A 154 8.04 -2.00 -2.00
CA LEU A 154 8.12 -2.62 -3.33
C LEU A 154 6.78 -2.60 -4.03
N PHE A 155 6.79 -2.15 -5.28
CA PHE A 155 5.65 -2.12 -6.18
C PHE A 155 5.94 -2.90 -7.46
N ARG A 156 4.90 -3.47 -8.07
CA ARG A 156 4.98 -4.12 -9.38
C ARG A 156 3.86 -3.65 -10.30
N CYS A 157 4.23 -3.19 -11.51
CA CYS A 157 3.25 -2.82 -12.52
C CYS A 157 2.37 -4.01 -12.89
N LEU A 158 1.06 -3.81 -12.94
CA LEU A 158 0.08 -4.84 -13.32
C LEU A 158 0.21 -5.25 -14.81
N HIS A 159 0.76 -4.38 -15.65
CA HIS A 159 0.82 -4.55 -17.10
C HIS A 159 2.18 -5.08 -17.56
N CYS A 160 3.26 -4.34 -17.30
CA CYS A 160 4.59 -4.70 -17.77
C CYS A 160 5.40 -5.54 -16.78
N GLN A 161 4.87 -5.77 -15.57
CA GLN A 161 5.53 -6.52 -14.48
C GLN A 161 6.85 -5.92 -13.99
N LYS A 162 7.19 -4.69 -14.40
CA LYS A 162 8.35 -3.95 -13.90
C LYS A 162 8.20 -3.69 -12.40
N TYR A 163 9.27 -3.94 -11.65
CA TYR A 163 9.36 -3.58 -10.23
C TYR A 163 9.82 -2.13 -10.07
N GLN A 164 9.29 -1.47 -9.05
CA GLN A 164 9.66 -0.12 -8.63
C GLN A 164 9.68 -0.07 -7.10
N ILE A 165 10.41 0.88 -6.51
CA ILE A 165 10.37 1.11 -5.07
C ILE A 165 10.04 2.57 -4.77
N TRP A 166 9.40 2.79 -3.62
CA TRP A 166 9.40 4.07 -2.93
C TRP A 166 10.28 3.94 -1.69
N VAL A 167 11.08 4.94 -1.36
CA VAL A 167 11.95 4.94 -0.17
C VAL A 167 11.45 5.98 0.82
N ASP A 168 11.43 5.60 2.08
CA ASP A 168 10.91 6.40 3.18
C ASP A 168 11.79 6.23 4.41
N ALA A 169 11.81 7.27 5.24
CA ALA A 169 12.68 7.38 6.41
C ALA A 169 11.95 7.94 7.63
N ASP A 170 12.30 7.40 8.82
CA ASP A 170 11.84 7.86 10.14
C ASP A 170 12.42 9.25 10.50
#